data_AF-A0A7C2MPH7-F1
#
_entry.id   AF-A0A7C2MPH7-F1
#
_cell.length_a   1.000
_cell.length_b   1.000
_cell.length_c   1.000
_cell.angle_alpha   90.00
_cell.angle_beta   90.00
_cell.angle_gamma   90.00
#
_symmetry.space_group_name_H-M   'P 1'
#
loop_
_entity.id
_entity.type
_entity.pdbx_description
1 polymer ?
#
loop_
_entity_poly.entity_id
_entity_poly.type
_entity_poly.pdbx_seq_one_letter_code
_entity_poly.pdbx_strand_id
1 'polypeptide(L)'
;MDLPGIVTLAITSILFLALPFVAYIIGRAMAPPIDYPTKAERFESGNLPSGKGRGYFLMQYYPYMLMFIAMESYVVLIVFIALSSIAGVIVNSILLILLSAIFILPSFAYAIKKAGVISLWRAD
;
A
#
# COMPACT_ATOMS: atom_id res chain seq x y z
N MET A 1 22.49 -5.67 16.07
CA MET A 1 22.49 -4.26 15.65
C MET A 1 23.40 -3.52 16.60
N ASP A 2 24.37 -2.80 16.08
CA ASP A 2 25.30 -2.05 16.91
C ASP A 2 24.60 -0.81 17.48
N LEU A 3 25.03 -0.37 18.67
CA LEU A 3 24.48 0.81 19.34
C LEU A 3 24.39 2.05 18.41
N PRO A 4 25.40 2.36 17.56
CA PRO A 4 25.31 3.47 16.61
C PRO A 4 24.21 3.29 15.56
N GLY A 5 23.94 2.05 15.15
CA GLY A 5 22.89 1.74 14.17
C GLY A 5 21.49 1.98 14.74
N ILE A 6 21.27 1.57 15.99
CA ILE A 6 20.00 1.79 16.70
C ILE A 6 19.77 3.30 16.89
N VAL A 7 20.80 4.03 17.30
CA VAL A 7 20.72 5.49 17.48
C VAL A 7 20.42 6.19 16.15
N THR A 8 21.10 5.80 15.08
CA THR A 8 20.85 6.36 13.74
C THR A 8 19.41 6.12 13.30
N LEU A 9 18.93 4.87 13.39
CA LEU A 9 17.57 4.52 13.00
C LEU A 9 16.53 5.30 13.81
N ALA A 10 16.70 5.36 15.15
CA ALA A 10 15.77 6.08 16.02
C ALA A 10 15.71 7.58 15.67
N ILE A 11 16.86 8.24 15.50
CA ILE A 11 16.92 9.66 15.14
C ILE A 11 16.27 9.89 13.77
N THR A 12 16.61 9.07 12.77
CA THR A 12 16.03 9.19 11.43
C THR A 12 14.52 9.01 11.46
N SER A 13 13.99 7.99 12.13
CA SER A 13 12.54 7.76 12.24
C SER A 13 11.83 8.92 12.92
N ILE A 14 12.39 9.47 14.00
CA ILE A 14 11.82 10.63 14.69
C ILE A 14 11.79 11.85 13.77
N LEU A 15 12.89 12.14 13.06
CA LEU A 15 12.95 13.26 12.12
C LEU A 15 11.93 13.11 10.99
N PHE A 16 11.78 11.91 10.43
CA PHE A 16 10.79 11.64 9.37
C PHE A 16 9.35 11.90 9.79
N LEU A 17 9.01 11.65 11.06
CA LEU A 17 7.67 11.92 11.59
C LEU A 17 7.50 13.37 12.05
N ALA A 18 8.55 13.97 12.61
CA ALA A 18 8.51 15.34 13.12
C ALA A 18 8.47 16.39 12.01
N LEU A 19 9.21 16.19 10.91
CA LEU A 19 9.32 17.17 9.83
C LEU A 19 7.95 17.49 9.16
N PRO A 20 7.10 16.52 8.78
CA PRO A 20 5.77 16.81 8.25
C PRO A 20 4.88 17.57 9.24
N PHE A 21 5.01 17.26 10.53
CA PHE A 21 4.25 17.93 11.58
C PHE A 21 4.66 19.40 11.76
N VAL A 22 5.98 19.67 11.76
CA VAL A 22 6.51 21.04 11.76
C VAL A 22 6.07 21.80 10.51
N ALA A 23 6.15 21.16 9.33
CA ALA A 23 5.69 21.75 8.07
C ALA A 23 4.18 22.09 8.12
N TYR A 24 3.36 21.22 8.70
CA TYR A 24 1.93 21.47 8.91
C TYR A 24 1.69 22.68 9.83
N ILE A 25 2.42 22.80 10.94
CA ILE A 25 2.29 23.94 11.86
C ILE A 25 2.68 25.24 11.17
N ILE A 26 3.81 25.27 10.47
CA ILE A 26 4.26 26.45 9.73
C ILE A 26 3.25 26.82 8.65
N GLY A 27 2.80 25.85 7.86
CA GLY A 27 1.80 26.06 6.81
C GLY A 27 0.49 26.62 7.37
N ARG A 28 0.04 26.13 8.52
CA ARG A 28 -1.15 26.64 9.21
C ARG A 28 -0.93 28.04 9.80
N ALA A 29 0.25 28.34 10.35
CA ALA A 29 0.57 29.65 10.91
C ALA A 29 0.67 30.74 9.83
N MET A 30 1.10 30.38 8.62
CA MET A 30 1.18 31.28 7.47
C MET A 30 -0.12 31.38 6.66
N ALA A 31 -1.10 30.51 6.92
CA ALA A 31 -2.35 30.49 6.18
C ALA A 31 -3.23 31.72 6.50
N PRO A 32 -3.85 32.35 5.49
CA PRO A 32 -4.82 33.43 5.73
C PRO A 32 -6.00 32.93 6.58
N PRO A 33 -6.47 33.71 7.58
CA PRO A 33 -7.55 33.29 8.47
C PRO A 33 -8.95 33.39 7.83
N ILE A 34 -9.04 33.55 6.51
CA ILE A 34 -10.30 33.82 5.81
C ILE A 34 -11.02 32.49 5.53
N ASP A 35 -12.00 32.21 6.38
CA ASP A 35 -12.89 31.08 6.24
C ASP A 35 -14.16 31.50 5.49
N TYR A 36 -14.49 30.80 4.41
CA TYR A 36 -15.74 30.99 3.69
C TYR A 36 -16.55 29.70 3.83
N PRO A 37 -17.86 29.77 4.14
CA PRO A 37 -18.67 28.58 4.33
C PRO A 37 -18.66 27.65 3.10
N THR A 38 -18.54 28.21 1.90
CA THR A 38 -18.43 27.47 0.64
C THR A 38 -17.14 26.65 0.49
N LYS A 39 -16.05 27.01 1.20
CA LYS A 39 -14.81 26.20 1.21
C LYS A 39 -14.98 24.88 1.97
N ALA A 40 -15.95 24.80 2.88
CA ALA A 40 -16.25 23.60 3.65
C ALA A 40 -17.28 22.69 2.96
N GLU A 41 -17.95 23.18 1.91
CA GLU A 41 -18.88 22.39 1.12
C GLU A 41 -18.16 21.36 0.24
N ARG A 42 -18.86 20.29 -0.14
CA ARG A 42 -18.30 19.29 -1.05
C ARG A 42 -18.11 19.89 -2.43
N PHE A 43 -16.97 19.58 -3.04
CA PHE A 43 -16.70 19.97 -4.42
C PHE A 43 -17.65 19.23 -5.38
N GLU A 44 -18.49 19.99 -6.10
CA GLU A 44 -19.50 19.49 -7.04
C GLU A 44 -19.45 20.24 -8.39
N SER A 45 -18.26 20.71 -8.79
CA SER A 45 -18.03 21.43 -10.06
C SER A 45 -18.99 22.61 -10.29
N GLY A 46 -19.38 23.32 -9.23
CA GLY A 46 -20.29 24.47 -9.28
C GLY A 46 -21.78 24.13 -9.14
N ASN A 47 -22.14 22.85 -9.04
CA ASN A 47 -23.50 22.45 -8.69
C ASN A 47 -23.70 22.51 -7.17
N LEU A 48 -24.95 22.76 -6.74
CA LEU A 48 -25.30 22.62 -5.32
C LEU A 48 -25.12 21.15 -4.91
N PRO A 49 -24.45 20.89 -3.77
CA PRO A 49 -24.25 19.53 -3.28
C PRO A 49 -25.60 18.89 -3.02
N SER A 50 -25.94 17.89 -3.84
CA SER A 50 -27.24 17.26 -3.82
C SER A 50 -27.13 15.75 -4.00
N GLY A 51 -27.97 15.02 -3.27
CA GLY A 51 -28.03 13.57 -3.31
C GLY A 51 -27.11 12.87 -2.30
N LYS A 52 -27.22 11.53 -2.30
CA LYS A 52 -26.32 10.65 -1.55
C LYS A 52 -25.15 10.28 -2.47
N GLY A 53 -23.93 10.40 -1.98
CA GLY A 53 -22.77 9.85 -2.67
C GLY A 53 -23.04 8.38 -2.98
N ARG A 54 -22.84 7.96 -4.24
CA ARG A 54 -23.00 6.56 -4.63
C ARG A 54 -22.19 5.71 -3.64
N GLY A 55 -22.88 4.78 -2.99
CA GLY A 55 -22.33 3.99 -1.89
C GLY A 55 -21.02 3.30 -2.28
N TYR A 56 -20.21 3.04 -1.26
CA TYR A 56 -18.88 2.47 -1.35
C TYR A 56 -18.83 1.22 -2.25
N PHE A 57 -18.27 1.37 -3.45
CA PHE A 57 -17.79 0.24 -4.27
C PHE A 57 -16.50 -0.38 -3.68
N LEU A 58 -16.37 -0.41 -2.34
CA LEU A 58 -15.18 -0.96 -1.67
C LEU A 58 -14.92 -2.40 -2.11
N MET A 59 -15.97 -3.15 -2.41
CA MET A 59 -15.86 -4.55 -2.77
C MET A 59 -15.19 -4.78 -4.13
N GLN A 60 -15.14 -3.79 -5.04
CA GLN A 60 -14.38 -3.92 -6.29
C GLN A 60 -12.86 -4.00 -6.05
N TYR A 61 -12.36 -3.33 -5.01
CA TYR A 61 -10.93 -3.35 -4.66
C TYR A 61 -10.57 -4.49 -3.71
N TYR A 62 -11.56 -5.07 -3.03
CA TYR A 62 -11.37 -6.20 -2.13
C TYR A 62 -10.57 -7.37 -2.72
N PRO A 63 -10.86 -7.89 -3.94
CA PRO A 63 -10.04 -8.97 -4.51
C PRO A 63 -8.59 -8.58 -4.76
N TYR A 64 -8.33 -7.31 -5.10
CA TYR A 64 -6.97 -6.82 -5.28
C TYR A 64 -6.21 -6.73 -3.95
N MET A 65 -6.89 -6.38 -2.85
CA MET A 65 -6.30 -6.46 -1.50
C MET A 65 -5.99 -7.90 -1.09
N LEU A 66 -6.89 -8.85 -1.37
CA LEU A 66 -6.64 -10.27 -1.09
C LEU A 66 -5.42 -10.79 -1.88
N MET A 67 -5.34 -10.45 -3.16
CA MET A 67 -4.19 -10.78 -4.01
C MET A 67 -2.89 -10.16 -3.48
N PHE A 68 -2.94 -8.91 -3.03
CA PHE A 68 -1.78 -8.22 -2.46
C PHE A 68 -1.26 -8.93 -1.20
N ILE A 69 -2.14 -9.22 -0.23
CA ILE A 69 -1.75 -9.88 1.04
C ILE A 69 -1.19 -11.29 0.78
N ALA A 70 -1.80 -12.04 -0.13
CA ALA A 70 -1.33 -13.37 -0.50
C ALA A 70 0.06 -13.31 -1.17
N MET A 71 0.28 -12.35 -2.09
CA MET A 71 1.57 -12.19 -2.77
C MET A 71 2.65 -11.59 -1.88
N GLU A 72 2.30 -10.72 -0.92
CA GLU A 72 3.25 -10.13 0.02
C GLU A 72 4.02 -11.22 0.77
N SER A 73 3.29 -12.20 1.32
CA SER A 73 3.89 -13.33 2.03
C SER A 73 4.84 -14.12 1.14
N TYR A 74 4.49 -14.31 -0.13
CA TYR A 74 5.34 -14.99 -1.11
C TYR A 74 6.60 -14.19 -1.46
N VAL A 75 6.48 -12.87 -1.65
CA VAL A 75 7.62 -11.98 -1.93
C VAL A 75 8.60 -11.96 -0.76
N VAL A 76 8.10 -11.90 0.48
CA VAL A 76 8.93 -11.99 1.69
C VAL A 76 9.74 -13.30 1.69
N LEU A 77 9.12 -14.44 1.36
CA LEU A 77 9.82 -15.72 1.24
C LEU A 77 10.90 -15.69 0.15
N ILE A 78 10.61 -15.14 -1.02
CA ILE A 78 11.62 -14.99 -2.09
C ILE A 78 12.81 -14.17 -1.61
N VAL A 79 12.57 -13.06 -0.90
CA VAL A 79 13.63 -12.19 -0.38
C VAL A 79 14.55 -12.97 0.57
N PHE A 80 13.99 -13.76 1.49
CA PHE A 80 14.79 -14.60 2.38
C PHE A 80 15.60 -15.67 1.63
N ILE A 81 15.01 -16.34 0.65
CA ILE A 81 15.72 -17.33 -0.18
C ILE A 81 16.83 -16.65 -0.99
N ALA A 82 16.57 -15.47 -1.56
CA ALA A 82 17.56 -14.70 -2.30
C ALA A 82 18.72 -14.25 -1.41
N LEU A 83 18.45 -13.82 -0.18
CA LEU A 83 19.51 -13.51 0.80
C LEU A 83 20.37 -14.75 1.13
N SER A 84 19.77 -15.94 1.19
CA SER A 84 20.52 -17.18 1.41
C SER A 84 21.46 -17.55 0.26
N SER A 85 21.17 -17.10 -0.97
CA SER A 85 22.06 -17.30 -2.12
C SER A 85 23.40 -16.56 -1.97
N ILE A 86 23.41 -15.44 -1.26
CA ILE A 86 24.61 -14.66 -0.95
C ILE A 86 25.54 -15.45 0.00
N ALA A 87 24.99 -16.37 0.79
CA ALA A 87 25.74 -17.24 1.71
C ALA A 87 26.35 -18.48 1.03
N GLY A 88 26.39 -18.55 -0.30
CA GLY A 88 27.06 -19.61 -1.08
C GLY A 88 26.16 -20.74 -1.56
N VAL A 89 24.85 -20.69 -1.28
CA VAL A 89 23.86 -21.73 -1.66
C VAL A 89 23.08 -21.31 -2.91
N ILE A 90 23.80 -20.88 -3.95
CA ILE A 90 23.22 -20.17 -5.10
C ILE A 90 22.31 -21.09 -5.94
N VAL A 91 22.78 -22.28 -6.31
CA VAL A 91 22.06 -23.18 -7.22
C VAL A 91 20.72 -23.63 -6.62
N ASN A 92 20.72 -24.06 -5.35
CA ASN A 92 19.51 -24.50 -4.67
C ASN A 92 18.52 -23.34 -4.46
N SER A 93 19.02 -22.14 -4.16
CA SER A 93 18.17 -20.95 -4.00
C SER A 93 17.46 -20.58 -5.29
N ILE A 94 18.18 -20.59 -6.42
CA ILE A 94 17.60 -20.33 -7.75
C ILE A 94 16.58 -21.40 -8.11
N LEU A 95 16.90 -22.68 -7.88
CA LEU A 95 15.96 -23.78 -8.13
C LEU A 95 14.67 -23.65 -7.31
N LEU A 96 14.78 -23.29 -6.02
CA LEU A 96 13.62 -23.07 -5.16
C LEU A 96 12.76 -21.90 -5.63
N ILE A 97 13.36 -20.77 -6.03
CA ILE A 97 12.65 -19.61 -6.56
C ILE A 97 11.93 -19.96 -7.87
N LEU A 98 12.59 -20.67 -8.78
CA LEU A 98 11.99 -21.10 -10.05
C LEU A 98 10.84 -22.07 -9.81
N LEU A 99 11.02 -23.06 -8.93
CA LEU A 99 10.00 -24.03 -8.60
C LEU A 99 8.79 -23.35 -7.96
N SER A 100 9.00 -22.44 -7.00
CA SER A 100 7.90 -21.72 -6.37
C SER A 100 7.16 -20.81 -7.35
N ALA A 101 7.87 -20.18 -8.29
CA ALA A 101 7.26 -19.33 -9.31
C ALA A 101 6.35 -20.13 -10.26
N ILE A 102 6.72 -21.37 -10.61
CA ILE A 102 5.90 -22.25 -11.45
C ILE A 102 4.54 -22.53 -10.81
N PHE A 103 4.47 -22.66 -9.48
CA PHE A 103 3.20 -22.90 -8.79
C PHE A 103 2.40 -21.61 -8.55
N ILE A 104 3.07 -20.53 -8.16
CA ILE A 104 2.39 -19.30 -7.72
C ILE A 104 1.93 -18.45 -8.91
N LEU A 105 2.72 -18.31 -9.97
CA LEU A 105 2.40 -17.42 -11.09
C LEU A 105 1.10 -17.81 -11.82
N PRO A 106 0.81 -19.09 -12.11
CA PRO A 106 -0.47 -19.47 -12.72
C PRO A 106 -1.67 -19.18 -11.81
N SER A 107 -1.55 -19.48 -10.51
CA SER A 107 -2.60 -19.18 -9.52
C SER A 107 -2.85 -17.67 -9.42
N PHE A 108 -1.78 -16.87 -9.45
CA PHE A 108 -1.90 -15.41 -9.42
C PHE A 108 -2.51 -14.84 -10.70
N ALA A 109 -2.12 -15.34 -11.87
CA ALA A 109 -2.72 -14.96 -13.14
C ALA A 109 -4.22 -15.29 -13.19
N TYR A 110 -4.62 -16.46 -12.65
CA TYR A 110 -6.02 -16.82 -12.50
C TYR A 110 -6.75 -15.86 -11.55
N ALA A 111 -6.15 -15.53 -10.41
CA ALA A 111 -6.71 -14.61 -9.43
C ALA A 111 -6.95 -13.22 -10.04
N ILE A 112 -6.00 -12.68 -10.81
CA ILE A 112 -6.15 -11.39 -11.51
C ILE A 112 -7.35 -11.42 -12.46
N LYS A 113 -7.49 -12.50 -13.25
CA LYS A 113 -8.62 -12.66 -14.17
C LYS A 113 -9.97 -12.65 -13.44
N LYS A 114 -10.03 -13.23 -12.23
CA LYS A 114 -11.25 -13.26 -11.40
C LYS A 114 -11.49 -11.97 -10.64
N ALA A 115 -10.44 -11.26 -10.22
CA ALA A 115 -10.54 -9.97 -9.55
C ALA A 115 -11.25 -8.92 -10.42
N GLY A 116 -11.01 -8.94 -11.74
CA GLY A 116 -11.65 -8.00 -12.67
C GLY A 116 -13.14 -8.26 -12.93
N VAL A 117 -13.70 -9.38 -12.47
CA VAL A 117 -15.12 -9.73 -12.71
C VAL A 117 -15.98 -9.15 -11.59
N ILE A 118 -16.46 -7.92 -11.78
CA ILE A 118 -17.21 -7.15 -10.78
C ILE A 118 -18.41 -7.92 -10.19
N SER A 119 -19.07 -8.77 -10.99
CA SER A 119 -20.24 -9.55 -10.51
C SER A 119 -19.90 -10.55 -9.41
N LEU A 120 -18.65 -11.00 -9.30
CA LEU A 120 -18.21 -11.90 -8.22
C LEU A 120 -17.98 -11.17 -6.89
N TRP A 121 -17.88 -9.84 -6.94
CA TRP A 121 -17.50 -8.98 -5.82
C TRP A 121 -18.57 -7.94 -5.53
N ARG A 122 -19.80 -8.17 -5.97
CA ARG A 122 -20.93 -7.37 -5.54
C ARG A 122 -21.46 -7.97 -4.24
N ALA A 123 -21.61 -7.14 -3.22
CA ALA A 123 -22.47 -7.48 -2.10
C ALA A 123 -23.89 -7.16 -2.58
N ASP A 124 -24.62 -8.21 -2.99
CA ASP A 124 -26.03 -8.09 -3.36
C ASP A 124 -26.90 -7.76 -2.14
#